data_AF-A0A4Q7II34-F1
#
_entry.id   AF-A0A4Q7II34-F1
#
_cell.length_a   1.000
_cell.length_b   1.000
_cell.length_c   1.000
_cell.angle_alpha   90.00
_cell.angle_beta   90.00
_cell.angle_gamma   90.00
#
_symmetry.space_group_name_H-M   'P 1'
#
loop_
_entity.id
_entity.type
_entity.pdbx_description
1 polymer ?
#
loop_
_entity_poly.entity_id
_entity_poly.type
_entity_poly.pdbx_seq_one_letter_code
_entity_poly.pdbx_strand_id
1 'polypeptide(L)'
;DKGYTEPDPREDLCGNDVARKLLILARELDLENEFKDINIQNLIPQSLRKISSKEFLKSLVNLNTYFQEKKDKLEEDYVLRYIGDLHGDLQQAK
;
A
#
# COMPACT_ATOMS: atom_id res chain seq x y z
N ASP A 1 -19.70 8.15 -3.20
CA ASP A 1 -20.21 8.74 -4.47
C ASP A 1 -19.80 8.03 -5.75
N LYS A 2 -18.59 7.45 -5.90
CA LYS A 2 -18.20 6.72 -7.14
C LYS A 2 -18.01 5.20 -7.01
N GLY A 3 -18.06 4.65 -5.79
CA GLY A 3 -18.01 3.20 -5.57
C GLY A 3 -16.68 2.53 -5.93
N TYR A 4 -15.57 3.27 -5.90
CA TYR A 4 -14.23 2.74 -6.26
C TYR A 4 -13.48 2.10 -5.08
N THR A 5 -13.98 2.27 -3.87
CA THR A 5 -13.37 1.76 -2.64
C THR A 5 -14.37 0.88 -1.92
N GLU A 6 -13.86 0.04 -1.04
CA GLU A 6 -14.66 -0.68 -0.06
C GLU A 6 -15.39 0.32 0.88
N PRO A 7 -16.44 -0.13 1.61
CA PRO A 7 -17.13 0.71 2.60
C PRO A 7 -16.17 1.29 3.65
N ASP A 8 -15.11 0.55 3.97
CA ASP A 8 -13.98 1.04 4.73
C ASP A 8 -12.75 1.20 3.80
N PRO A 9 -12.39 2.44 3.40
CA PRO A 9 -11.30 2.67 2.46
C PRO A 9 -9.92 2.24 3.01
N ARG A 10 -9.83 1.88 4.29
CA ARG A 10 -8.58 1.34 4.86
C ARG A 10 -8.21 -0.01 4.29
N GLU A 11 -9.19 -0.80 3.86
CA GLU A 11 -8.95 -2.09 3.21
C GLU A 11 -8.19 -1.92 1.89
N ASP A 12 -8.52 -0.88 1.11
CA ASP A 12 -7.79 -0.54 -0.12
C ASP A 12 -6.41 0.06 0.16
N LEU A 13 -6.34 0.97 1.13
CA LEU A 13 -5.13 1.76 1.43
C LEU A 13 -4.08 1.01 2.26
N CYS A 14 -4.42 -0.13 2.85
CA CYS A 14 -3.47 -0.90 3.67
C CYS A 14 -2.39 -1.61 2.86
N GLY A 15 -2.62 -1.84 1.56
CA GLY A 15 -1.66 -2.48 0.66
C GLY A 15 -1.77 -4.01 0.57
N ASN A 16 -2.63 -4.63 1.38
CA ASN A 16 -2.76 -6.09 1.42
C ASN A 16 -3.21 -6.69 0.08
N ASP A 17 -4.05 -5.99 -0.69
CA ASP A 17 -4.48 -6.46 -1.99
C ASP A 17 -3.32 -6.54 -3.00
N VAL A 18 -2.50 -5.49 -3.07
CA VAL A 18 -1.30 -5.47 -3.91
C VAL A 18 -0.30 -6.54 -3.45
N ALA A 19 -0.12 -6.70 -2.14
CA ALA A 19 0.75 -7.73 -1.58
C ALA A 19 0.30 -9.15 -1.96
N ARG A 20 -1.01 -9.45 -1.88
CA ARG A 20 -1.54 -10.76 -2.30
C ARG A 20 -1.30 -11.00 -3.79
N LYS A 21 -1.53 -10.00 -4.64
CA LYS A 21 -1.27 -10.10 -6.08
C LYS A 21 0.20 -10.32 -6.39
N LEU A 22 1.09 -9.60 -5.70
CA LEU A 22 2.53 -9.77 -5.85
C LEU A 22 3.00 -11.17 -5.42
N LEU A 23 2.45 -11.70 -4.33
CA LEU A 23 2.75 -13.06 -3.87
C LEU A 23 2.33 -14.12 -4.88
N ILE A 24 1.16 -13.96 -5.48
CA ILE A 24 0.69 -14.85 -6.56
C ILE A 24 1.69 -14.80 -7.71
N LEU A 25 2.06 -13.60 -8.19
CA LEU A 25 3.04 -13.46 -9.28
C LEU A 25 4.40 -14.07 -8.95
N ALA A 26 4.89 -13.93 -7.71
CA ALA A 26 6.14 -14.55 -7.29
C ALA A 26 6.06 -16.08 -7.34
N ARG A 27 4.94 -16.67 -6.91
CA ARG A 27 4.72 -18.12 -6.93
C ARG A 27 4.54 -18.68 -8.34
N GLU A 28 3.98 -17.91 -9.27
CA GLU A 28 3.93 -18.26 -10.70
C GLU A 28 5.33 -18.28 -11.35
N LEU A 29 6.35 -17.72 -10.69
CA LEU A 29 7.76 -17.76 -11.10
C LEU A 29 8.56 -18.81 -10.31
N ASP A 30 7.87 -19.77 -9.66
CA ASP A 30 8.44 -20.82 -8.81
C ASP A 30 9.25 -20.30 -7.61
N LEU A 31 8.95 -19.08 -7.13
CA LEU A 31 9.60 -18.51 -5.95
C LEU A 31 8.89 -18.94 -4.65
N GLU A 32 9.67 -19.39 -3.66
CA GLU A 32 9.17 -19.89 -2.37
C GLU A 32 8.96 -18.76 -1.33
N ASN A 33 8.31 -17.67 -1.74
CA ASN A 33 8.01 -16.57 -0.83
C ASN A 33 6.74 -16.83 0.00
N GLU A 34 6.73 -16.32 1.23
CA GLU A 34 5.58 -16.26 2.11
C GLU A 34 5.09 -14.82 2.29
N PHE A 35 3.82 -14.65 2.70
CA PHE A 35 3.25 -13.31 2.88
C PHE A 35 4.03 -12.44 3.88
N LYS A 36 4.64 -13.08 4.89
CA LYS A 36 5.50 -12.42 5.89
C LYS A 36 6.80 -11.86 5.31
N ASP A 37 7.20 -12.30 4.11
CA ASP A 37 8.41 -11.85 3.43
C ASP A 37 8.16 -10.56 2.64
N ILE A 38 6.89 -10.15 2.48
CA ILE A 38 6.51 -8.98 1.73
C ILE A 38 6.57 -7.74 2.64
N ASN A 39 7.37 -6.75 2.23
CA ASN A 39 7.35 -5.45 2.87
C ASN A 39 6.20 -4.60 2.32
N ILE A 40 5.18 -4.34 3.14
CA ILE A 40 3.98 -3.60 2.74
C ILE A 40 4.06 -2.16 3.27
N GLN A 41 4.16 -1.19 2.36
CA GLN A 41 3.98 0.21 2.71
C GLN A 41 2.48 0.51 2.88
N ASN A 42 2.03 0.59 4.12
CA ASN A 42 0.67 1.02 4.42
C ASN A 42 0.52 2.53 4.18
N LEU A 43 -0.44 2.93 3.34
CA LEU A 43 -0.65 4.32 2.91
C LEU A 43 -1.30 5.20 3.99
N ILE A 44 -1.75 4.59 5.09
CA ILE A 44 -2.39 5.28 6.20
C ILE A 44 -1.36 5.58 7.27
N PRO A 45 -1.20 6.83 7.74
CA PRO A 45 -0.39 7.16 8.91
C PRO A 45 -0.82 6.38 10.14
N GLN A 46 0.12 5.99 11.00
CA GLN A 46 -0.17 5.15 12.18
C GLN A 46 -1.28 5.72 13.08
N SER A 47 -1.34 7.04 13.23
CA SER A 47 -2.36 7.76 14.01
C SER A 47 -3.79 7.51 13.52
N LEU A 48 -3.99 7.19 12.24
CA LEU A 48 -5.29 7.00 11.62
C LEU A 48 -5.67 5.53 11.45
N ARG A 49 -4.79 4.57 11.80
CA ARG A 49 -5.06 3.14 11.61
C ARG A 49 -5.98 2.55 12.66
N LYS A 50 -5.91 3.04 13.91
CA LYS A 50 -6.58 2.42 15.07
C LYS A 50 -7.90 3.08 15.48
N ILE A 51 -8.32 4.12 14.78
CA ILE A 51 -9.59 4.82 15.03
C ILE A 51 -10.77 4.06 14.40
N SER A 52 -11.99 4.44 14.73
CA SER A 52 -13.17 3.86 14.10
C SER A 52 -13.25 4.22 12.61
N SER A 53 -13.94 3.40 11.81
CA SER A 53 -14.15 3.67 10.38
C SER A 53 -14.78 5.04 10.13
N LYS A 54 -15.77 5.42 10.96
CA LYS A 54 -16.42 6.73 10.90
C LYS A 54 -15.48 7.89 11.20
N GLU A 55 -14.59 7.73 12.18
CA GLU A 55 -13.57 8.75 12.49
C GLU A 55 -12.50 8.81 11.40
N PHE A 56 -12.15 7.66 10.80
CA PHE A 56 -11.23 7.61 9.66
C PHE A 56 -11.78 8.41 8.49
N LEU A 57 -13.04 8.20 8.12
CA LEU A 57 -13.69 8.96 7.04
C LEU A 57 -13.71 10.47 7.32
N LYS A 58 -13.92 10.89 8.57
CA LYS A 58 -13.85 12.32 8.97
C LYS A 58 -12.44 12.89 8.91
N SER A 59 -11.42 12.05 9.13
CA SER A 59 -10.00 12.44 9.16
C SER A 59 -9.27 12.19 7.85
N LEU A 60 -9.96 11.77 6.78
CA LEU A 60 -9.38 11.60 5.43
C LEU A 60 -8.65 12.84 4.93
N VAL A 61 -9.13 14.04 5.27
CA VAL A 61 -8.47 15.31 4.91
C VAL A 61 -7.04 15.39 5.43
N ASN A 62 -6.74 14.72 6.56
CA ASN A 62 -5.38 14.68 7.11
C ASN A 62 -4.42 13.87 6.23
N LEU A 63 -4.92 12.97 5.38
CA LEU A 63 -4.10 12.28 4.38
C LEU A 63 -3.62 13.24 3.29
N ASN A 64 -4.36 14.31 2.99
CA ASN A 64 -3.97 15.28 1.96
C ASN A 64 -2.63 15.92 2.33
N THR A 65 -2.49 16.41 3.57
CA THR A 65 -1.23 16.99 4.05
C THR A 65 -0.09 15.98 3.98
N TYR A 66 -0.32 14.75 4.46
CA TYR A 66 0.68 13.69 4.45
C TYR A 66 1.22 13.36 3.04
N PHE A 67 0.34 13.28 2.04
CA PHE A 67 0.74 12.99 0.66
C PHE A 67 1.25 14.23 -0.09
N GLN A 68 0.75 15.42 0.25
CA GLN A 68 1.25 16.67 -0.33
C GLN A 68 2.73 16.87 0.05
N GLU A 69 3.10 16.67 1.31
CA GLU A 69 4.50 16.74 1.75
C GLU A 69 5.42 15.74 1.03
N LYS A 70 4.90 14.57 0.65
CA LYS A 70 5.67 13.61 -0.16
C LYS A 70 5.78 14.08 -1.61
N LYS A 71 4.71 14.63 -2.16
CA LYS A 71 4.66 15.14 -3.53
C LYS A 71 5.58 16.35 -3.71
N ASP A 72 5.64 17.25 -2.73
CA ASP A 72 6.47 18.46 -2.76
C ASP A 72 7.98 18.14 -2.73
N LYS A 73 8.36 16.92 -2.37
CA LYS A 73 9.75 16.44 -2.37
C LYS A 73 10.15 15.74 -3.67
N LEU A 74 9.24 15.62 -4.64
CA LEU A 74 9.53 15.02 -5.93
C LEU A 74 10.30 16.01 -6.82
N GLU A 75 11.11 15.45 -7.71
CA GLU A 75 11.73 16.20 -8.80
C GLU A 75 10.68 16.63 -9.84
N GLU A 76 11.05 17.61 -10.67
CA GLU A 76 10.22 18.02 -11.81
C GLU A 76 9.96 16.81 -12.72
N ASP A 77 8.73 16.70 -13.24
CA ASP A 77 8.24 15.57 -14.05
C ASP A 77 8.10 14.20 -13.36
N TYR A 78 8.25 14.11 -12.02
CA TYR A 78 8.04 12.86 -11.28
C TYR A 78 6.61 12.76 -10.70
N VAL A 79 6.14 11.52 -10.50
CA VAL A 79 4.80 11.24 -9.93
C VAL A 79 4.84 10.13 -8.88
N LEU A 80 3.90 10.17 -7.93
CA LEU A 80 3.67 9.07 -7.00
C LEU A 80 2.79 8.00 -7.64
N ARG A 81 3.21 6.73 -7.50
CA ARG A 81 2.44 5.53 -7.83
C ARG A 81 2.59 4.51 -6.71
N TYR A 82 1.54 3.75 -6.45
CA TYR A 82 1.60 2.62 -5.55
C TYR A 82 1.84 1.36 -6.37
N ILE A 83 3.01 0.75 -6.21
CA ILE A 83 3.46 -0.38 -7.03
C ILE A 83 3.82 -1.56 -6.12
N GLY A 84 3.63 -2.77 -6.63
CA GLY A 84 4.33 -3.95 -6.13
C GLY A 84 5.61 -4.12 -6.94
N ASP A 85 6.71 -4.36 -6.25
CA ASP A 85 8.03 -4.56 -6.87
C ASP A 85 8.60 -5.91 -6.42
N LEU A 86 9.12 -6.66 -7.38
CA LEU A 86 9.69 -7.99 -7.19
C LEU A 86 11.14 -7.95 -7.70
N HIS A 87 12.10 -7.87 -6.78
CA HIS A 87 13.51 -7.70 -7.10
C HIS A 87 14.43 -8.50 -6.16
N GLY A 88 15.69 -8.67 -6.54
CA GLY A 88 16.71 -9.38 -5.77
C GLY A 88 16.92 -10.82 -6.23
N ASP A 89 17.73 -11.56 -5.46
CA ASP A 89 17.89 -13.00 -5.65
C ASP A 89 16.80 -13.74 -4.87
N LEU A 90 15.72 -14.05 -5.57
CA LEU A 90 14.51 -14.63 -4.99
C LEU A 90 14.50 -16.17 -5.04
N GLN A 91 15.51 -16.78 -5.66
CA GLN A 91 15.65 -18.24 -5.78
C GLN A 91 16.36 -18.87 -4.58
N GLN A 92 16.93 -18.05 -3.69
CA GLN A 92 17.50 -18.55 -2.44
C GLN A 92 16.38 -18.95 -1.49
N ALA A 93 16.20 -20.26 -1.31
CA ALA A 93 15.45 -20.80 -0.20
C ALA A 93 16.05 -20.27 1.12
N LYS A 94 15.20 -19.75 2.01
CA LYS A 94 15.60 -19.31 3.35
C LYS A 94 16.00 -20.48 4.23
#